data_AF-A0A7J5EX48-F1
#
_entry.id   AF-A0A7J5EX48-F1
#
_cell.length_a   1.000
_cell.length_b   1.000
_cell.length_c   1.000
_cell.angle_alpha   90.00
_cell.angle_beta   90.00
_cell.angle_gamma   90.00
#
_symmetry.space_group_name_H-M   'P 1'
#
loop_
_entity.id
_entity.type
_entity.pdbx_description
1 polymer ?
#
loop_
_entity_poly.entity_id
_entity_poly.type
_entity_poly.pdbx_seq_one_letter_code
_entity_poly.pdbx_strand_id
1 'polypeptide(L)'
;MGPRQQGTENAEKAVQRTITEAALAGERAVSVARLVFCAVVGARATWYWLFTDAHHKLERAWMSYPALAAAIALSLAVLLGRTRTWRAGVVLHLSVATDALVAFVVLVPNALWPGPGYQGAPFLIDTSALLVLTMAAGLRHSRSAAALAGGLNGAALAGLAIADHAAAGISDVDLLRGYTMYGLLLVTVAALALIIARRTRALVERAARAAVAAERAGDGL
;
A
#
# COMPACT_ATOMS: atom_id res chain seq x y z
N MET A 1 -39.32 -20.87 -3.65
CA MET A 1 -38.42 -19.93 -4.35
C MET A 1 -38.69 -20.07 -5.84
N GLY A 2 -39.21 -19.01 -6.47
CA GLY A 2 -39.55 -19.06 -7.90
C GLY A 2 -38.31 -18.90 -8.79
N PRO A 3 -38.34 -19.38 -10.05
CA PRO A 3 -37.22 -19.30 -10.99
C PRO A 3 -36.65 -17.88 -11.20
N ARG A 4 -37.47 -16.83 -11.00
CA ARG A 4 -37.01 -15.43 -11.02
C ARG A 4 -36.06 -15.06 -9.87
N GLN A 5 -36.24 -15.61 -8.67
CA GLN A 5 -35.36 -15.33 -7.52
C GLN A 5 -33.97 -15.98 -7.69
N GLN A 6 -33.92 -17.15 -8.32
CA GLN A 6 -32.67 -17.86 -8.58
C GLN A 6 -31.83 -17.14 -9.66
N GLY A 7 -32.48 -16.54 -10.66
CA GLY A 7 -31.81 -15.76 -11.70
C GLY A 7 -31.18 -14.44 -11.21
N THR A 8 -31.79 -13.78 -10.21
CA THR A 8 -31.21 -12.57 -9.61
C THR A 8 -30.00 -12.88 -8.74
N GLU A 9 -30.06 -13.95 -7.94
CA GLU A 9 -28.96 -14.38 -7.08
C GLU A 9 -27.71 -14.79 -7.88
N ASN A 10 -27.90 -15.51 -8.98
CA ASN A 10 -26.79 -15.90 -9.86
C ASN A 10 -26.10 -14.69 -10.52
N ALA A 11 -26.86 -13.68 -10.92
CA ALA A 11 -26.31 -12.45 -11.50
C ALA A 11 -25.52 -11.62 -10.49
N GLU A 12 -26.01 -11.49 -9.26
CA GLU A 12 -25.28 -10.81 -8.19
C GLU A 12 -23.95 -11.52 -7.87
N LYS A 13 -23.97 -12.85 -7.84
CA LYS A 13 -22.75 -13.67 -7.67
C LYS A 13 -21.76 -13.47 -8.82
N ALA A 14 -22.22 -13.41 -10.07
CA ALA A 14 -21.38 -13.17 -11.24
C ALA A 14 -20.71 -11.78 -11.21
N VAL A 15 -21.48 -10.74 -10.86
CA VAL A 15 -20.95 -9.38 -10.70
C VAL A 15 -19.92 -9.33 -9.57
N GLN A 16 -20.21 -9.94 -8.42
CA GLN A 16 -19.31 -9.95 -7.27
C GLN A 16 -18.00 -10.70 -7.56
N ARG A 17 -18.07 -11.78 -8.33
CA ARG A 17 -16.89 -12.52 -8.80
C ARG A 17 -16.01 -11.64 -9.69
N THR A 18 -16.60 -10.94 -10.66
CA THR A 18 -15.88 -10.03 -11.57
C THR A 18 -15.16 -8.93 -10.80
N ILE A 19 -15.83 -8.31 -9.81
CA ILE A 19 -15.22 -7.28 -8.96
C ILE A 19 -14.05 -7.85 -8.15
N THR A 20 -14.20 -9.06 -7.63
CA THR A 20 -13.15 -9.74 -6.84
C THR A 20 -11.93 -10.07 -7.69
N GLU A 21 -12.14 -10.58 -8.91
CA GLU A 21 -11.06 -10.88 -9.86
C GLU A 21 -10.31 -9.61 -10.29
N ALA A 22 -11.04 -8.52 -10.56
CA ALA A 22 -10.43 -7.22 -10.85
C ALA A 22 -9.58 -6.70 -9.68
N ALA A 23 -10.09 -6.79 -8.45
CA ALA A 23 -9.34 -6.37 -7.25
C ALA A 23 -8.06 -7.20 -7.05
N LEU A 24 -8.11 -8.52 -7.31
CA LEU A 24 -6.94 -9.39 -7.26
C LEU A 24 -5.94 -9.11 -8.39
N ALA A 25 -6.40 -8.71 -9.58
CA ALA A 25 -5.52 -8.28 -10.66
C ALA A 25 -4.75 -7.00 -10.26
N GLY A 26 -5.42 -6.04 -9.64
CA GLY A 26 -4.79 -4.86 -9.05
C GLY A 26 -3.74 -5.24 -7.98
N GLU A 27 -4.07 -6.16 -7.08
CA GLU A 27 -3.14 -6.66 -6.06
C GLU A 27 -1.89 -7.33 -6.65
N ARG A 28 -2.02 -8.07 -7.75
CA ARG A 28 -0.86 -8.64 -8.47
C ARG A 28 0.03 -7.56 -9.06
N ALA A 29 -0.54 -6.55 -9.70
CA ALA A 29 0.23 -5.43 -10.25
C ALA A 29 1.00 -4.69 -9.14
N VAL A 30 0.35 -4.43 -8.00
CA VAL A 30 1.00 -3.81 -6.85
C VAL A 30 2.06 -4.73 -6.23
N SER A 31 1.84 -6.05 -6.21
CA SER A 31 2.84 -7.02 -5.74
C SER A 31 4.10 -7.02 -6.62
N VAL A 32 3.96 -6.90 -7.94
CA VAL A 32 5.12 -6.75 -8.84
C VAL A 32 5.86 -5.45 -8.55
N ALA A 33 5.13 -4.33 -8.44
CA ALA A 33 5.73 -3.04 -8.10
C ALA A 33 6.45 -3.09 -6.74
N ARG A 34 5.87 -3.78 -5.73
CA ARG A 34 6.47 -4.00 -4.42
C ARG A 34 7.77 -4.77 -4.51
N LEU A 35 7.83 -5.85 -5.29
CA LEU A 35 9.06 -6.61 -5.48
C LEU A 35 10.18 -5.75 -6.07
N VAL A 36 9.87 -4.95 -7.09
CA VAL A 36 10.83 -4.00 -7.69
C VAL A 36 11.29 -2.98 -6.66
N PHE A 37 10.36 -2.39 -5.90
CA PHE A 37 10.67 -1.44 -4.84
C PHE A 37 11.57 -2.06 -3.76
N CYS A 38 11.21 -3.24 -3.23
CA CYS A 38 12.00 -3.93 -2.23
C CYS A 38 13.40 -4.28 -2.75
N ALA A 39 13.54 -4.68 -4.02
CA ALA A 39 14.83 -4.95 -4.63
C ALA A 39 15.69 -3.68 -4.73
N VAL A 40 15.13 -2.56 -5.20
CA VAL A 40 15.84 -1.29 -5.34
C VAL A 40 16.24 -0.71 -3.98
N VAL A 41 15.32 -0.68 -3.01
CA VAL A 41 15.59 -0.20 -1.64
C VAL A 41 16.59 -1.11 -0.94
N GLY A 42 16.43 -2.43 -1.07
CA GLY A 42 17.38 -3.41 -0.54
C GLY A 42 18.78 -3.18 -1.10
N ALA A 43 18.92 -3.08 -2.43
CA ALA A 43 20.20 -2.84 -3.08
C ALA A 43 20.84 -1.50 -2.64
N ARG A 44 20.05 -0.43 -2.56
CA ARG A 44 20.50 0.88 -2.04
C ARG A 44 20.97 0.78 -0.58
N ALA A 45 20.21 0.11 0.27
CA ALA A 45 20.56 -0.05 1.69
C ALA A 45 21.84 -0.88 1.86
N THR A 46 21.95 -2.00 1.12
CA THR A 46 23.17 -2.82 1.09
C THR A 46 24.37 -2.00 0.61
N TRP A 47 24.22 -1.25 -0.49
CA TRP A 47 25.27 -0.36 -0.99
C TRP A 47 25.70 0.65 0.06
N TYR A 48 24.74 1.37 0.67
CA TYR A 48 25.03 2.34 1.70
C TYR A 48 25.82 1.71 2.86
N TRP A 49 25.40 0.55 3.37
CA TRP A 49 26.06 -0.09 4.51
C TRP A 49 27.44 -0.69 4.20
N LEU A 50 27.66 -1.16 2.96
CA LEU A 50 28.97 -1.67 2.52
C LEU A 50 29.99 -0.55 2.34
N PHE A 51 29.57 0.61 1.84
CA PHE A 51 30.49 1.66 1.39
C PHE A 51 30.55 2.90 2.30
N THR A 52 29.71 2.99 3.33
CA THR A 52 29.79 4.09 4.32
C THR A 52 30.05 3.55 5.72
N ASP A 53 30.89 4.24 6.49
CA ASP A 53 31.10 3.98 7.92
C ASP A 53 29.96 4.56 8.75
N ALA A 54 28.73 4.15 8.43
CA ALA A 54 27.58 4.48 9.24
C ALA A 54 27.68 3.79 10.60
N HIS A 55 27.49 4.53 11.68
CA HIS A 55 27.23 3.95 13.00
C HIS A 55 25.88 3.20 13.00
N HIS A 56 25.78 2.14 13.81
CA HIS A 56 24.59 1.29 13.96
C HIS A 56 24.16 0.50 12.70
N LYS A 57 25.11 -0.01 11.91
CA LYS A 57 24.80 -0.82 10.70
C LYS A 57 23.95 -2.04 11.02
N LEU A 58 24.27 -2.74 12.11
CA LEU A 58 23.61 -3.99 12.49
C LEU A 58 22.16 -3.76 12.88
N GLU A 59 21.89 -2.72 13.68
CA GLU A 59 20.56 -2.36 14.16
C GLU A 59 19.65 -1.95 13.00
N ARG A 60 20.15 -1.11 12.09
CA ARG A 60 19.42 -0.71 10.87
C ARG A 60 19.11 -1.91 9.97
N ALA A 61 20.09 -2.79 9.77
CA ALA A 61 19.92 -4.00 8.95
C ALA A 61 18.90 -4.96 9.57
N TRP A 62 18.96 -5.15 10.90
CA TRP A 62 18.07 -6.05 11.62
C TRP A 62 16.61 -5.58 11.62
N MET A 63 16.36 -4.26 11.55
CA MET A 63 15.00 -3.75 11.39
C MET A 63 14.52 -3.84 9.93
N SER A 64 15.36 -3.42 8.98
CA SER A 64 14.93 -3.24 7.58
C SER A 64 14.79 -4.54 6.80
N TYR A 65 15.77 -5.46 6.91
CA TYR A 65 15.77 -6.68 6.08
C TYR A 65 14.61 -7.63 6.39
N PRO A 66 14.24 -7.89 7.65
CA PRO A 66 13.07 -8.73 7.94
C PRO A 66 11.76 -8.13 7.39
N ALA A 67 11.60 -6.80 7.48
CA ALA A 67 10.44 -6.13 6.89
C ALA A 67 10.40 -6.31 5.35
N LEU A 68 11.53 -6.07 4.68
CA LEU A 68 11.64 -6.28 3.23
C LEU A 68 11.40 -7.75 2.85
N ALA A 69 11.93 -8.71 3.62
CA ALA A 69 11.72 -10.14 3.40
C ALA A 69 10.25 -10.52 3.55
N ALA A 70 9.54 -9.98 4.55
CA ALA A 70 8.11 -10.18 4.74
C ALA A 70 7.29 -9.60 3.56
N ALA A 71 7.64 -8.41 3.08
CA ALA A 71 7.03 -7.78 1.91
C ALA A 71 7.21 -8.63 0.63
N ILE A 72 8.41 -9.17 0.42
CA ILE A 72 8.74 -10.06 -0.70
C ILE A 72 7.94 -11.36 -0.58
N ALA A 73 7.95 -12.00 0.59
CA ALA A 73 7.23 -13.24 0.82
C ALA A 73 5.73 -13.11 0.56
N LEU A 74 5.11 -12.02 1.05
CA LEU A 74 3.69 -11.75 0.80
C LEU A 74 3.42 -11.53 -0.70
N SER A 75 4.27 -10.77 -1.39
CA SER A 75 4.13 -10.51 -2.83
C SER A 75 4.24 -11.79 -3.65
N LEU A 76 5.20 -12.66 -3.33
CA LEU A 76 5.33 -13.96 -3.96
C LEU A 76 4.12 -14.86 -3.66
N ALA A 77 3.60 -14.85 -2.43
CA ALA A 77 2.41 -15.62 -2.08
C ALA A 77 1.18 -15.21 -2.90
N VAL A 78 1.00 -13.91 -3.15
CA VAL A 78 -0.04 -13.36 -4.02
C VAL A 78 0.18 -13.80 -5.48
N LEU A 79 1.39 -13.64 -6.01
CA LEU A 79 1.69 -13.95 -7.42
C LEU A 79 1.59 -15.45 -7.73
N LEU A 80 2.03 -16.30 -6.79
CA LEU A 80 1.91 -17.75 -6.88
C LEU A 80 0.48 -18.25 -6.64
N GLY A 81 -0.48 -17.34 -6.36
CA GLY A 81 -1.88 -17.70 -6.13
C GLY A 81 -2.11 -18.49 -4.83
N ARG A 82 -1.14 -18.52 -3.91
CA ARG A 82 -1.28 -19.22 -2.62
C ARG A 82 -2.33 -18.58 -1.72
N THR A 83 -2.67 -17.32 -1.98
CA THR A 83 -3.72 -16.57 -1.28
C THR A 83 -5.13 -16.80 -1.85
N ARG A 84 -5.30 -17.67 -2.86
CA ARG A 84 -6.61 -17.91 -3.51
C ARG A 84 -7.66 -18.52 -2.58
N THR A 85 -7.24 -19.22 -1.54
CA THR A 85 -8.14 -19.78 -0.50
C THR A 85 -8.57 -18.74 0.52
N TRP A 86 -7.90 -17.59 0.58
CA TRP A 86 -8.20 -16.55 1.55
C TRP A 86 -9.31 -15.64 1.00
N ARG A 87 -10.10 -15.04 1.91
CA ARG A 87 -11.08 -14.03 1.51
C ARG A 87 -10.34 -12.85 0.90
N ALA A 88 -10.68 -12.47 -0.34
CA ALA A 88 -10.00 -11.39 -1.06
C ALA A 88 -9.90 -10.09 -0.24
N GLY A 89 -10.96 -9.75 0.51
CA GLY A 89 -10.93 -8.62 1.43
C GLY A 89 -9.78 -8.70 2.45
N VAL A 90 -9.54 -9.85 3.08
CA VAL A 90 -8.46 -10.05 4.06
C VAL A 90 -7.09 -9.86 3.40
N VAL A 91 -6.89 -10.44 2.22
CA VAL A 91 -5.63 -10.33 1.46
C VAL A 91 -5.31 -8.86 1.16
N LEU A 92 -6.30 -8.08 0.72
CA LEU A 92 -6.11 -6.66 0.40
C LEU A 92 -5.75 -5.82 1.63
N HIS A 93 -6.45 -6.02 2.76
CA HIS A 93 -6.14 -5.27 3.99
C HIS A 93 -4.78 -5.68 4.57
N LEU A 94 -4.45 -6.98 4.58
CA LEU A 94 -3.15 -7.46 5.02
C LEU A 94 -2.03 -6.87 4.17
N SER A 95 -2.21 -6.89 2.85
CA SER A 95 -1.26 -6.31 1.89
C SER A 95 -1.03 -4.82 2.14
N VAL A 96 -2.10 -4.04 2.37
CA VAL A 96 -1.98 -2.61 2.72
C VAL A 96 -1.26 -2.43 4.06
N ALA A 97 -1.60 -3.25 5.06
CA ALA A 97 -0.98 -3.16 6.38
C ALA A 97 0.52 -3.49 6.33
N THR A 98 0.90 -4.52 5.57
CA THR A 98 2.30 -4.86 5.33
C THR A 98 3.02 -3.72 4.63
N ASP A 99 2.43 -3.07 3.63
CA ASP A 99 3.05 -1.92 2.95
C ASP A 99 3.38 -0.78 3.91
N ALA A 100 2.39 -0.36 4.70
CA ALA A 100 2.56 0.73 5.67
C ALA A 100 3.58 0.36 6.75
N LEU A 101 3.52 -0.87 7.26
CA LEU A 101 4.47 -1.36 8.26
C LEU A 101 5.89 -1.39 7.72
N VAL A 102 6.09 -1.89 6.50
CA VAL A 102 7.41 -1.99 5.86
C VAL A 102 7.98 -0.60 5.60
N ALA A 103 7.16 0.31 5.07
CA ALA A 103 7.58 1.70 4.88
C ALA A 103 8.00 2.35 6.21
N PHE A 104 7.20 2.17 7.27
CA PHE A 104 7.54 2.68 8.59
C PHE A 104 8.85 2.08 9.13
N VAL A 105 8.98 0.76 9.13
CA VAL A 105 10.13 0.03 9.68
C VAL A 105 11.43 0.33 8.90
N VAL A 106 11.34 0.58 7.60
CA VAL A 106 12.49 0.97 6.77
C VAL A 106 12.89 2.43 7.02
N LEU A 107 11.93 3.31 7.34
CA LEU A 107 12.18 4.74 7.55
C LEU A 107 12.63 5.06 8.98
N VAL A 108 12.03 4.42 9.99
CA VAL A 108 12.28 4.73 11.41
C VAL A 108 13.75 4.67 11.83
N PRO A 109 14.63 3.80 11.27
CA PRO A 109 16.03 3.80 11.65
C PRO A 109 16.76 5.10 11.26
N ASN A 110 16.27 5.84 10.26
CA ASN A 110 16.84 7.14 9.92
C ASN A 110 16.52 8.21 10.97
N ALA A 111 15.35 8.12 11.61
CA ALA A 111 14.97 9.00 12.71
C ALA A 111 15.67 8.61 14.02
N LEU A 112 15.74 7.31 14.34
CA LEU A 112 16.36 6.83 15.57
C LEU A 112 17.88 6.98 15.60
N TRP A 113 18.52 6.80 14.44
CA TRP A 113 19.96 6.96 14.29
C TRP A 113 20.21 7.94 13.14
N PRO A 114 20.06 9.26 13.36
CA PRO A 114 20.28 10.24 12.31
C PRO A 114 21.74 10.23 11.86
N GLY A 115 21.97 10.23 10.55
CA GLY A 115 23.30 10.42 9.97
C GLY A 115 23.73 11.89 9.99
N PRO A 116 25.00 12.20 9.67
CA PRO A 116 25.45 13.57 9.49
C PRO A 116 24.61 14.31 8.44
N GLY A 117 24.12 15.51 8.78
CA GLY A 117 23.30 16.32 7.87
C GLY A 117 21.84 15.89 7.74
N TYR A 118 21.35 15.02 8.64
CA TYR A 118 19.93 14.66 8.69
C TYR A 118 19.04 15.86 9.01
N GLN A 119 18.03 16.12 8.17
CA GLN A 119 17.10 17.25 8.29
C GLN A 119 15.70 16.82 8.78
N GLY A 120 15.53 15.54 9.13
CA GLY A 120 14.23 14.94 9.44
C GLY A 120 13.70 14.07 8.30
N ALA A 121 12.81 13.12 8.64
CA ALA A 121 12.29 12.14 7.71
C ALA A 121 11.54 12.75 6.51
N PRO A 122 10.76 13.85 6.65
CA PRO A 122 10.03 14.44 5.51
C PRO A 122 10.91 14.86 4.34
N PHE A 123 12.20 15.12 4.59
CA PHE A 123 13.17 15.55 3.58
C PHE A 123 13.94 14.38 2.94
N LEU A 124 13.73 13.15 3.42
CA LEU A 124 14.30 11.96 2.80
C LEU A 124 13.49 11.57 1.56
N ILE A 125 14.20 11.26 0.48
CA ILE A 125 13.58 10.69 -0.73
C ILE A 125 12.81 9.40 -0.43
N ASP A 126 13.29 8.59 0.53
CA ASP A 126 12.69 7.31 0.91
C ASP A 126 11.28 7.49 1.49
N THR A 127 10.99 8.64 2.08
CA THR A 127 9.67 8.93 2.67
C THR A 127 8.59 8.95 1.60
N SER A 128 8.93 9.31 0.34
CA SER A 128 8.03 9.27 -0.82
C SER A 128 7.36 7.91 -1.03
N ALA A 129 7.96 6.82 -0.51
CA ALA A 129 7.35 5.50 -0.48
C ALA A 129 5.96 5.50 0.19
N LEU A 130 5.75 6.30 1.25
CA LEU A 130 4.44 6.44 1.90
C LEU A 130 3.37 6.99 0.94
N LEU A 131 3.73 7.96 0.10
CA LEU A 131 2.82 8.51 -0.91
C LEU A 131 2.53 7.49 -2.00
N VAL A 132 3.57 6.85 -2.53
CA VAL A 132 3.45 5.83 -3.59
C VAL A 132 2.59 4.65 -3.13
N LEU A 133 2.82 4.14 -1.92
CA LEU A 133 2.05 3.03 -1.36
C LEU A 133 0.60 3.42 -1.06
N THR A 134 0.37 4.64 -0.57
CA THR A 134 -0.99 5.18 -0.40
C THR A 134 -1.73 5.25 -1.74
N MET A 135 -1.06 5.74 -2.78
CA MET A 135 -1.63 5.81 -4.13
C MET A 135 -1.90 4.41 -4.70
N ALA A 136 -0.96 3.48 -4.52
CA ALA A 136 -1.07 2.10 -5.00
C ALA A 136 -2.27 1.36 -4.39
N ALA A 137 -2.66 1.67 -3.14
CA ALA A 137 -3.87 1.12 -2.53
C ALA A 137 -5.15 1.48 -3.31
N GLY A 138 -5.17 2.63 -3.99
CA GLY A 138 -6.27 3.04 -4.86
C GLY A 138 -6.46 2.13 -6.09
N LEU A 139 -5.37 1.51 -6.56
CA LEU A 139 -5.38 0.58 -7.70
C LEU A 139 -5.99 -0.78 -7.36
N ARG A 140 -6.21 -1.10 -6.08
CA ARG A 140 -6.78 -2.37 -5.61
C ARG A 140 -8.31 -2.41 -5.68
N HIS A 141 -8.94 -1.38 -6.25
CA HIS A 141 -10.41 -1.24 -6.41
C HIS A 141 -11.24 -1.39 -5.11
N SER A 142 -10.59 -1.28 -3.95
CA SER A 142 -11.21 -1.43 -2.64
C SER A 142 -11.14 -0.12 -1.86
N ARG A 143 -12.31 0.46 -1.58
CA ARG A 143 -12.44 1.71 -0.83
C ARG A 143 -11.90 1.56 0.59
N SER A 144 -12.15 0.42 1.23
CA SER A 144 -11.68 0.16 2.60
C SER A 144 -10.17 -0.02 2.63
N ALA A 145 -9.57 -0.66 1.61
CA ALA A 145 -8.13 -0.79 1.50
C ALA A 145 -7.45 0.58 1.30
N ALA A 146 -8.00 1.43 0.42
CA ALA A 146 -7.49 2.79 0.21
C ALA A 146 -7.62 3.66 1.48
N ALA A 147 -8.75 3.57 2.21
CA ALA A 147 -8.92 4.27 3.48
C ALA A 147 -7.94 3.78 4.55
N LEU A 148 -7.77 2.46 4.67
CA LEU A 148 -6.81 1.84 5.58
C LEU A 148 -5.39 2.29 5.26
N ALA A 149 -5.02 2.37 3.98
CA ALA A 149 -3.69 2.83 3.57
C ALA A 149 -3.44 4.28 4.00
N GLY A 150 -4.40 5.17 3.76
CA GLY A 150 -4.30 6.56 4.23
C GLY A 150 -4.16 6.66 5.74
N GLY A 151 -4.95 5.89 6.50
CA GLY A 151 -4.87 5.85 7.96
C GLY A 151 -3.55 5.31 8.48
N LEU A 152 -3.08 4.17 7.98
CA LEU A 152 -1.84 3.54 8.42
C LEU A 152 -0.60 4.33 8.02
N ASN A 153 -0.56 4.89 6.80
CA ASN A 153 0.56 5.76 6.40
C ASN A 153 0.52 7.10 7.15
N GLY A 154 -0.65 7.60 7.52
CA GLY A 154 -0.78 8.76 8.41
C GLY A 154 -0.25 8.47 9.81
N ALA A 155 -0.57 7.30 10.36
CA ALA A 155 -0.01 6.84 11.64
C ALA A 155 1.52 6.63 11.56
N ALA A 156 2.02 6.07 10.46
CA ALA A 156 3.46 5.94 10.20
C ALA A 156 4.15 7.31 10.17
N LEU A 157 3.56 8.29 9.48
CA LEU A 157 4.08 9.65 9.44
C LEU A 157 4.11 10.30 10.82
N ALA A 158 3.05 10.14 11.61
CA ALA A 158 3.02 10.63 13.00
C ALA A 158 4.08 9.93 13.88
N GLY A 159 4.27 8.62 13.71
CA GLY A 159 5.31 7.87 14.40
C GLY A 159 6.73 8.36 14.05
N LEU A 160 6.97 8.69 12.78
CA LEU A 160 8.23 9.29 12.35
C LEU A 160 8.42 10.69 12.96
N ALA A 161 7.37 11.50 13.03
CA ALA A 161 7.43 12.81 13.67
C ALA A 161 7.82 12.72 15.16
N ILE A 162 7.24 11.76 15.87
CA ILE A 162 7.58 11.48 17.27
C ILE A 162 9.04 11.02 17.39
N ALA A 163 9.49 10.12 16.50
CA ALA A 163 10.86 9.63 16.51
C ALA A 163 11.88 10.74 16.22
N ASP A 164 11.60 11.61 15.24
CA ASP A 164 12.45 12.76 14.91
C ASP A 164 12.50 13.78 16.04
N HIS A 165 11.37 14.06 16.69
CA HIS A 165 11.36 14.98 17.83
C HIS A 165 12.12 14.42 19.03
N ALA A 166 12.08 13.10 19.25
CA ALA A 166 12.86 12.44 20.29
C ALA A 166 14.36 12.40 19.97
N ALA A 167 14.74 12.42 18.69
CA ALA A 167 16.12 12.48 18.24
C ALA A 167 16.63 13.93 18.34
N ALA A 168 17.27 14.26 19.47
CA ALA A 168 17.82 15.60 19.72
C ALA A 168 18.71 16.08 18.56
N GLY A 169 18.41 17.24 17.96
CA GLY A 169 19.27 17.86 16.95
C GLY A 169 18.58 18.64 15.82
N ILE A 170 17.25 18.60 15.72
CA ILE A 170 16.49 19.33 14.70
C ILE A 170 15.61 20.38 15.39
N SER A 171 15.49 21.57 14.80
CA SER A 171 14.58 22.60 15.27
C SER A 171 13.12 22.15 15.17
N ASP A 172 12.34 22.29 16.24
CA ASP A 172 10.91 21.95 16.26
C ASP A 172 10.12 22.67 15.17
N VAL A 173 10.52 23.90 14.81
CA VAL A 173 9.88 24.69 13.75
C VAL A 173 10.10 24.05 12.38
N ASP A 174 11.31 23.56 12.11
CA ASP A 174 11.64 22.93 10.83
C ASP A 174 10.97 21.54 10.71
N LEU A 175 10.92 20.79 11.81
CA LEU A 175 10.14 19.54 11.89
C LEU A 175 8.67 19.79 11.61
N LEU A 176 8.05 20.74 12.33
CA LEU A 176 6.64 21.06 12.17
C LEU A 176 6.32 21.46 10.72
N ARG A 177 7.18 22.29 10.11
CA ARG A 177 7.02 22.69 8.70
C ARG A 177 7.10 21.49 7.76
N GLY A 178 8.13 20.66 7.89
CA GLY A 178 8.35 19.49 7.04
C GLY A 178 7.17 18.50 7.12
N TYR A 179 6.78 18.13 8.35
CA TYR A 179 5.68 17.20 8.58
C TYR A 179 4.31 17.74 8.19
N THR A 180 4.06 19.05 8.35
CA THR A 180 2.80 19.67 7.90
C THR A 180 2.69 19.64 6.38
N MET A 181 3.74 20.05 5.65
CA MET A 181 3.74 19.99 4.18
C MET A 181 3.59 18.56 3.68
N TYR A 182 4.31 17.61 4.28
CA TYR A 182 4.21 16.20 3.91
C TYR A 182 2.84 15.60 4.24
N GLY A 183 2.25 15.97 5.38
CA GLY A 183 0.91 15.56 5.79
C GLY A 183 -0.16 16.03 4.80
N LEU A 184 -0.06 17.27 4.30
CA LEU A 184 -0.95 17.77 3.25
C LEU A 184 -0.83 16.97 1.94
N LEU A 185 0.39 16.64 1.53
CA LEU A 185 0.61 15.77 0.36
C LEU A 185 -0.01 14.38 0.58
N LEU A 186 0.19 13.79 1.77
CA LEU A 186 -0.35 12.48 2.11
C LEU A 186 -1.88 12.47 2.11
N VAL A 187 -2.52 13.49 2.69
CA VAL A 187 -3.99 13.65 2.66
C VAL A 187 -4.49 13.78 1.22
N THR A 188 -3.79 14.57 0.40
CA THR A 188 -4.13 14.75 -1.02
C THR A 188 -4.04 13.42 -1.79
N VAL A 189 -2.96 12.67 -1.60
CA VAL A 189 -2.77 11.36 -2.24
C VAL A 189 -3.77 10.33 -1.73
N ALA A 190 -4.09 10.32 -0.43
CA ALA A 190 -5.12 9.45 0.13
C ALA A 190 -6.51 9.75 -0.45
N ALA A 191 -6.85 11.04 -0.59
CA ALA A 191 -8.09 11.45 -1.24
C ALA A 191 -8.14 11.01 -2.70
N LEU A 192 -7.04 11.18 -3.46
CA LEU A 192 -6.94 10.73 -4.84
C LEU A 192 -7.08 9.21 -4.96
N ALA A 193 -6.38 8.45 -4.11
CA ALA A 193 -6.48 6.99 -4.05
C ALA A 193 -7.92 6.51 -3.78
N LEU A 194 -8.63 7.18 -2.87
CA LEU A 194 -10.05 6.92 -2.60
C LEU A 194 -10.94 7.23 -3.80
N ILE A 195 -10.71 8.34 -4.50
CA ILE A 195 -11.45 8.70 -5.72
C ILE A 195 -11.22 7.67 -6.80
N ILE A 196 -9.97 7.26 -7.05
CA ILE A 196 -9.61 6.23 -8.03
C ILE A 196 -10.29 4.90 -7.67
N ALA A 197 -10.20 4.45 -6.42
CA ALA A 197 -10.85 3.22 -5.97
C ALA A 197 -12.38 3.29 -6.15
N ARG A 198 -13.01 4.44 -5.89
CA ARG A 198 -14.45 4.65 -6.10
C ARG A 198 -14.83 4.59 -7.58
N ARG A 199 -14.11 5.33 -8.43
CA ARG A 199 -14.41 5.47 -9.87
C ARG A 199 -14.19 4.16 -10.60
N THR A 200 -13.04 3.52 -10.38
CA THR A 200 -12.70 2.24 -11.02
C THR A 200 -13.67 1.14 -10.62
N ARG A 201 -14.03 1.03 -9.34
CA ARG A 201 -15.04 0.08 -8.89
C ARG A 201 -16.40 0.31 -9.53
N ALA A 202 -16.85 1.56 -9.63
CA ALA A 202 -18.11 1.89 -10.28
C ALA A 202 -18.11 1.54 -11.78
N LEU A 203 -16.97 1.69 -12.47
CA LEU A 203 -16.82 1.28 -13.87
C LEU A 203 -16.90 -0.25 -14.02
N VAL A 204 -16.19 -1.00 -13.16
CA VAL A 204 -16.24 -2.48 -13.16
C VAL A 204 -17.65 -2.98 -12.86
N GLU A 205 -18.34 -2.39 -11.87
CA GLU A 205 -19.72 -2.74 -11.53
C GLU A 205 -20.69 -2.50 -12.71
N ARG A 206 -20.54 -1.38 -13.43
CA ARG A 206 -21.36 -1.08 -14.62
C ARG A 206 -21.08 -2.05 -15.76
N ALA A 207 -19.80 -2.33 -16.04
CA ALA A 207 -19.40 -3.27 -17.08
C ALA A 207 -19.93 -4.69 -16.80
N ALA A 208 -19.81 -5.16 -15.55
CA ALA A 208 -20.32 -6.47 -15.15
C ALA A 208 -21.84 -6.57 -15.28
N ARG A 209 -22.59 -5.53 -14.88
CA ARG A 209 -24.06 -5.52 -15.06
C ARG A 209 -24.47 -5.48 -16.54
N ALA A 210 -23.75 -4.72 -17.36
CA ALA A 210 -24.00 -4.66 -18.80
C ALA A 210 -23.74 -6.01 -19.47
N ALA A 211 -22.67 -6.72 -19.09
CA ALA A 211 -22.37 -8.05 -19.60
C ALA A 211 -23.47 -9.07 -19.26
N VAL A 212 -23.92 -9.10 -18.00
CA VAL A 212 -25.02 -9.99 -17.57
C VAL A 212 -26.34 -9.64 -18.28
N ALA A 213 -26.62 -8.36 -18.52
CA ALA A 213 -27.81 -7.95 -19.26
C ALA A 213 -27.76 -8.39 -20.73
N ALA A 214 -26.58 -8.33 -21.36
CA ALA A 214 -26.38 -8.79 -22.73
C ALA A 214 -26.54 -10.31 -22.86
N GLU A 215 -25.97 -11.10 -21.93
CA GLU A 215 -26.15 -12.57 -21.91
C GLU A 215 -27.64 -12.95 -21.81
N ARG A 216 -28.39 -12.30 -20.91
CA ARG A 216 -29.84 -12.56 -20.75
C ARG A 216 -30.67 -12.19 -21.98
N ALA A 217 -30.24 -11.20 -22.77
CA ALA A 217 -30.91 -10.83 -24.00
C ALA A 217 -30.59 -11.82 -25.14
N GLY A 218 -29.38 -12.40 -25.14
CA GLY A 218 -28.97 -13.42 -26.10
C GLY A 218 -29.59 -14.79 -25.85
N ASP A 219 -29.76 -15.20 -24.59
CA ASP A 219 -30.40 -16.48 -24.21
C ASP A 219 -31.92 -16.51 -24.44
N GLY A 220 -32.52 -15.36 -24.82
CA GLY A 220 -33.94 -15.23 -25.13
C GLY A 220 -34.29 -15.36 -26.63
N LEU A 221 -33.30 -15.58 -27.49
CA LEU A 221 -33.44 -15.85 -28.93
C LEU A 221 -33.29 -17.34 -29.22
#